data_AF-A0A226DUE9-F1
#
_entry.id   AF-A0A226DUE9-F1
#
_cell.length_a   1.000
_cell.length_b   1.000
_cell.length_c   1.000
_cell.angle_alpha   90.00
_cell.angle_beta   90.00
_cell.angle_gamma   90.00
#
_symmetry.space_group_name_H-M   'P 1'
#
loop_
_entity.id
_entity.type
_entity.pdbx_description
1 polymer ?
#
loop_
_entity_poly.entity_id
_entity_poly.type
_entity_poly.pdbx_seq_one_letter_code
_entity_poly.pdbx_strand_id
1 'polypeptide(L)'
;MLPTFSKNKFPQSFQTYFNQNWKPLLTTRLLGLDMYTLVYQRYTKMPIMWDIPRQEFVSCEDSRETRWFRAECIVGMGIVAICYVTIFLQQIARSEDSSIPQVSLLSLISFFSAAQVSIYGASGAILVKNNGTEYARGYNFLKRLEDELVQAYRYYDRRTPSQIYTFNLLVLSLAFYYVTLPLVMLPAFLYMDIDPAMYILDIIFGPSPPRVLKNLSLQLYHHLNRLIVRAGFIWTFAVGFCRLTGVVLLSLLVIFKRMRHVLQIIHRMNGKTYRKISAMMYYNELQLIFKDIAKLQDSIASGLLIIGFSLNGFVIYILIQGYRVLPFGVYSMFVGVAVMTISSMTTSIPVCVDTNRISLKLLDDWKQLNDKLQRKRAIAMPQMNMNFSFGQFRIFRMTKAAKNKFYSALVDFPLNMLLGYSRAEFEMSFNVRNQN
;
A
#
# COMPACT_ATOMS: atom_id res chain seq x y z
N MET A 1 -9.66 32.29 4.41
CA MET A 1 -8.42 32.22 5.22
C MET A 1 -7.54 31.10 4.67
N LEU A 2 -6.54 31.45 3.86
CA LEU A 2 -5.46 30.54 3.47
C LEU A 2 -4.58 30.32 4.70
N PRO A 3 -4.25 29.07 5.08
CA PRO A 3 -3.35 28.84 6.20
C PRO A 3 -1.96 29.37 5.83
N THR A 4 -1.48 30.33 6.61
CA THR A 4 -0.11 30.84 6.54
C THR A 4 0.84 29.73 7.01
N PHE A 5 1.45 29.05 6.04
CA PHE A 5 2.51 28.10 6.32
C PHE A 5 3.71 28.84 6.93
N SER A 6 4.13 28.40 8.11
CA SER A 6 5.36 28.85 8.78
C SER A 6 6.55 28.76 7.81
N LYS A 7 7.10 29.91 7.44
CA LYS A 7 8.23 30.06 6.50
C LYS A 7 9.59 29.67 7.10
N ASN A 8 9.69 29.40 8.40
CA ASN A 8 10.98 29.31 9.07
C ASN A 8 11.26 27.92 9.62
N LYS A 9 11.95 27.12 8.79
CA LYS A 9 12.98 26.10 9.10
C LYS A 9 13.02 25.08 7.94
N PHE A 10 13.61 25.47 6.81
CA PHE A 10 14.06 24.49 5.82
C PHE A 10 15.59 24.40 5.89
N PRO A 11 16.18 23.18 5.78
CA PRO A 11 17.61 23.06 5.59
C PRO A 11 17.99 23.67 4.24
N GLN A 12 19.21 24.20 4.17
CA GLN A 12 19.91 24.58 2.95
C GLN A 12 19.65 23.57 1.81
N SER A 13 19.62 24.07 0.57
CA SER A 13 19.17 23.41 -0.66
C SER A 13 19.12 21.87 -0.62
N PHE A 14 18.01 21.28 -1.06
CA PHE A 14 17.79 19.83 -1.10
C PHE A 14 19.01 19.05 -1.63
N GLN A 15 19.76 19.64 -2.57
CA GLN A 15 20.99 19.12 -3.15
C GLN A 15 22.18 19.09 -2.16
N THR A 16 22.42 20.16 -1.38
CA THR A 16 23.45 20.14 -0.31
C THR A 16 23.10 19.16 0.79
N TYR A 17 21.82 19.08 1.17
CA TYR A 17 21.35 18.13 2.17
C TYR A 17 21.55 16.66 1.74
N PHE A 18 21.27 16.35 0.47
CA PHE A 18 21.46 15.01 -0.10
C PHE A 18 22.94 14.64 -0.22
N ASN A 19 23.77 15.56 -0.70
CA ASN A 19 25.20 15.35 -0.91
C ASN A 19 25.99 15.18 0.40
N GLN A 20 25.63 15.92 1.46
CA GLN A 20 26.33 15.82 2.74
C GLN A 20 25.96 14.57 3.54
N ASN A 21 24.79 13.97 3.30
CA ASN A 21 24.26 12.92 4.18
C ASN A 21 24.06 11.56 3.50
N TRP A 22 24.44 11.34 2.23
CA TRP A 22 24.11 10.12 1.47
C TRP A 22 24.44 8.79 2.18
N LYS A 23 25.62 8.68 2.80
CA LYS A 23 26.04 7.46 3.54
C LYS A 23 25.26 7.21 4.84
N PRO A 24 25.09 8.18 5.77
CA PRO A 24 24.25 8.01 6.94
C PRO A 24 22.73 7.99 6.64
N LEU A 25 22.29 8.64 5.56
CA LEU A 25 20.88 8.66 5.13
C LEU A 25 20.36 7.26 4.80
N LEU A 26 21.18 6.43 4.16
CA LEU A 26 20.80 5.07 3.76
C LEU A 26 20.82 4.07 4.93
N THR A 27 21.51 4.37 6.05
CA THR A 27 21.66 3.43 7.18
C THR A 27 20.67 3.64 8.32
N THR A 28 20.27 4.88 8.62
CA THR A 28 19.43 5.13 9.82
C THR A 28 18.14 5.88 9.54
N ARG A 29 18.06 6.59 8.40
CA ARG A 29 16.92 7.44 8.08
C ARG A 29 15.94 6.75 7.14
N LEU A 30 14.64 6.96 7.37
CA LEU A 30 13.58 6.41 6.52
C LEU A 30 13.32 7.35 5.34
N LEU A 31 14.32 7.44 4.44
CA LEU A 31 14.31 8.32 3.27
C LEU A 31 13.03 8.24 2.42
N GLY A 32 12.47 7.04 2.24
CA GLY A 32 11.23 6.88 1.48
C GLY A 32 10.03 7.59 2.13
N LEU A 33 9.94 7.59 3.48
CA LEU A 33 8.91 8.35 4.19
C LEU A 33 9.16 9.85 4.10
N ASP A 34 10.43 10.29 4.14
CA ASP A 34 10.77 11.70 3.98
C ASP A 34 10.39 12.20 2.58
N MET A 35 10.72 11.44 1.54
CA MET A 35 10.33 11.73 0.16
C MET A 35 8.82 11.80 0.02
N TYR A 36 8.10 10.81 0.59
CA TYR A 36 6.65 10.80 0.61
C TYR A 36 6.07 12.07 1.28
N THR A 37 6.62 12.49 2.42
CA THR A 37 6.18 13.71 3.13
C THR A 37 6.39 14.96 2.29
N LEU A 38 7.56 15.09 1.66
CA LEU A 38 7.91 16.26 0.83
C LEU A 38 6.95 16.45 -0.34
N VAL A 39 6.50 15.34 -0.94
CA VAL A 39 5.59 15.36 -2.10
C VAL A 39 4.14 15.50 -1.67
N TYR A 40 3.66 14.69 -0.72
CA TYR A 40 2.23 14.58 -0.47
C TYR A 40 1.72 15.33 0.77
N GLN A 41 2.49 15.36 1.86
CA GLN A 41 2.03 15.98 3.10
C GLN A 41 2.17 17.50 3.09
N ARG A 42 2.95 18.06 2.16
CA ARG A 42 3.14 19.50 1.99
C ARG A 42 1.84 20.25 1.66
N TYR A 43 0.96 19.63 0.87
CA TYR A 43 -0.21 20.30 0.31
C TYR A 43 -1.48 20.11 1.14
N THR A 44 -1.57 19.00 1.87
CA THR A 44 -2.78 18.61 2.60
C THR A 44 -2.43 17.87 3.87
N LYS A 45 -3.00 18.29 5.00
CA LYS A 45 -2.89 17.57 6.27
C LYS A 45 -3.65 16.24 6.20
N MET A 46 -3.03 15.19 6.71
CA MET A 46 -3.58 13.83 6.77
C MET A 46 -3.80 13.42 8.24
N PRO A 47 -4.68 12.44 8.52
CA PRO A 47 -4.89 11.99 9.91
C PRO A 47 -3.60 11.45 10.57
N ILE A 48 -2.68 10.93 9.77
CA ILE A 48 -1.34 10.51 10.17
C ILE A 48 -0.34 11.22 9.24
N MET A 49 0.62 11.92 9.82
CA MET A 49 1.70 12.61 9.12
C MET A 49 3.05 12.13 9.61
N TRP A 50 4.08 12.26 8.79
CA TRP A 50 5.44 11.83 9.11
C TRP A 50 6.30 13.06 9.35
N ASP A 51 6.80 13.18 10.57
CA ASP A 51 7.64 14.30 11.00
C ASP A 51 9.10 14.02 10.66
N ILE A 52 9.62 14.71 9.65
CA ILE A 52 10.96 14.49 9.07
C ILE A 52 12.09 14.64 10.11
N PRO A 53 12.15 15.69 10.95
CA PRO A 53 13.24 15.87 11.91
C PRO A 53 13.20 14.83 13.03
N ARG A 54 12.00 14.45 13.50
CA ARG A 54 11.86 13.48 14.60
C ARG A 54 11.83 12.04 14.12
N GLN A 55 11.57 11.77 12.84
CA GLN A 55 11.31 10.43 12.30
C GLN A 55 10.18 9.72 13.07
N GLU A 56 9.08 10.45 13.31
CA GLU A 56 7.93 10.04 14.12
C GLU A 56 6.63 10.26 13.35
N PHE A 57 5.61 9.46 13.67
CA PHE A 57 4.26 9.73 13.17
C PHE A 57 3.56 10.72 14.10
N VAL A 58 2.97 11.76 13.51
CA VAL A 58 2.18 12.77 14.21
C VAL A 58 0.74 12.64 13.74
N SER A 59 -0.19 12.50 14.68
CA SER A 59 -1.61 12.48 14.37
C SER A 59 -2.18 13.89 14.27
N CYS A 60 -3.04 14.10 13.27
CA CYS A 60 -3.82 15.32 13.15
C CYS A 60 -5.24 15.03 13.69
N GLU A 61 -5.52 15.51 14.90
CA GLU A 61 -6.81 15.27 15.57
C GLU A 61 -7.92 16.20 15.06
N ASP A 62 -7.57 17.40 14.63
CA ASP A 62 -8.57 18.35 14.14
C ASP A 62 -9.14 17.91 12.79
N SER A 63 -10.42 17.52 12.83
CA SER A 63 -11.19 17.15 11.64
C SER A 63 -11.24 18.25 10.59
N ARG A 64 -11.12 19.53 10.98
CA ARG A 64 -11.17 20.68 10.07
C ARG A 64 -9.94 20.75 9.18
N GLU A 65 -8.79 20.35 9.70
CA GLU A 65 -7.51 20.35 8.99
C GLU A 65 -7.42 19.22 7.95
N THR A 66 -8.04 18.08 8.24
CA THR A 66 -8.09 16.92 7.34
C THR A 66 -9.22 16.97 6.30
N ARG A 67 -9.98 18.08 6.22
CA ARG A 67 -11.13 18.22 5.29
C ARG A 67 -10.75 18.04 3.83
N TRP A 68 -9.65 18.65 3.38
CA TRP A 68 -9.20 18.54 2.00
C TRP A 68 -8.80 17.11 1.63
N PHE A 69 -8.08 16.44 2.54
CA PHE A 69 -7.75 15.03 2.38
C PHE A 69 -9.01 14.15 2.23
N ARG A 70 -10.02 14.39 3.07
CA ARG A 70 -11.31 13.66 3.00
C ARG A 70 -12.05 13.96 1.70
N ALA A 71 -12.10 15.22 1.29
CA ALA A 71 -12.72 15.62 0.03
C ALA A 71 -12.05 14.92 -1.14
N GLU A 72 -10.72 14.89 -1.19
CA GLU A 72 -9.99 14.18 -2.25
C GLU A 72 -10.23 12.66 -2.22
N CYS A 73 -10.30 12.04 -1.04
CA CYS A 73 -10.64 10.61 -0.95
C CYS A 73 -12.07 10.33 -1.45
N ILE A 74 -13.04 11.16 -1.05
CA ILE A 74 -14.46 11.00 -1.44
C ILE A 74 -14.65 11.30 -2.92
N VAL A 75 -14.10 12.42 -3.41
CA VAL A 75 -14.22 12.84 -4.81
C VAL A 75 -13.40 11.91 -5.70
N GLY A 76 -12.13 11.70 -5.39
CA GLY A 76 -11.22 10.89 -6.22
C GLY A 76 -11.60 9.42 -6.25
N MET A 77 -11.75 8.76 -5.09
CA MET A 77 -12.07 7.32 -5.07
C MET A 77 -13.57 7.05 -5.19
N GLY A 78 -14.42 7.92 -4.64
CA GLY A 78 -15.88 7.72 -4.67
C GLY A 78 -16.48 7.94 -6.06
N ILE A 79 -16.09 9.00 -6.78
CA ILE A 79 -16.58 9.21 -8.16
C ILE A 79 -16.12 8.05 -9.03
N VAL A 80 -14.84 7.67 -8.95
CA VAL A 80 -14.30 6.55 -9.72
C VAL A 80 -15.00 5.23 -9.37
N ALA A 81 -15.28 4.96 -8.09
CA ALA A 81 -16.06 3.80 -7.67
C ALA A 81 -17.49 3.82 -8.23
N ILE A 82 -18.17 4.97 -8.20
CA ILE A 82 -19.49 5.14 -8.83
C ILE A 82 -19.38 4.87 -10.33
N CYS A 83 -18.36 5.40 -11.01
CA CYS A 83 -18.15 5.13 -12.42
C CYS A 83 -18.03 3.64 -12.72
N TYR A 84 -17.29 2.90 -11.89
CA TYR A 84 -17.17 1.45 -12.05
C TYR A 84 -18.47 0.70 -11.78
N VAL A 85 -19.20 1.04 -10.72
CA VAL A 85 -20.48 0.37 -10.38
C VAL A 85 -21.49 0.61 -11.49
N THR A 86 -21.59 1.83 -12.02
CA THR A 86 -22.51 2.14 -13.12
C THR A 86 -22.20 1.32 -14.36
N ILE A 87 -20.93 1.23 -14.78
CA ILE A 87 -20.55 0.45 -15.96
C ILE A 87 -20.78 -1.04 -15.72
N PHE A 88 -20.45 -1.55 -14.53
CA PHE A 88 -20.69 -2.95 -14.19
C PHE A 88 -22.17 -3.32 -14.24
N LEU A 89 -23.03 -2.49 -13.64
CA LEU A 89 -24.49 -2.68 -13.72
C LEU A 89 -25.00 -2.60 -15.15
N GLN A 90 -24.46 -1.71 -15.97
CA GLN A 90 -24.80 -1.64 -17.40
C GLN A 90 -24.41 -2.90 -18.17
N GLN A 91 -23.26 -3.51 -17.86
CA GLN A 91 -22.85 -4.76 -18.50
C GLN A 91 -23.72 -5.96 -18.06
N ILE A 92 -24.17 -5.99 -16.80
CA ILE A 92 -25.09 -7.04 -16.32
C ILE A 92 -26.49 -6.86 -16.90
N ALA A 93 -27.00 -5.62 -16.91
CA ALA A 93 -28.34 -5.30 -17.40
C ALA A 93 -28.44 -5.28 -18.93
N ARG A 94 -27.37 -5.65 -19.64
CA ARG A 94 -27.29 -5.63 -21.08
C ARG A 94 -28.21 -6.72 -21.66
N SER A 95 -29.21 -6.30 -22.45
CA SER A 95 -29.93 -7.20 -23.36
C SER A 95 -29.13 -7.39 -24.65
N GLU A 96 -29.34 -8.53 -25.33
CA GLU A 96 -28.67 -8.85 -26.61
C GLU A 96 -28.90 -7.76 -27.67
N ASP A 97 -30.04 -7.07 -27.63
CA ASP A 97 -30.42 -5.99 -28.56
C ASP A 97 -29.93 -4.58 -28.15
N SER A 98 -29.17 -4.44 -27.06
CA SER A 98 -28.77 -3.12 -26.58
C SER A 98 -27.57 -2.53 -27.35
N SER A 99 -27.70 -1.26 -27.74
CA SER A 99 -26.67 -0.43 -28.39
C SER A 99 -25.49 -0.06 -27.47
N ILE A 100 -25.41 -0.66 -26.27
CA ILE A 100 -24.36 -0.38 -25.29
C ILE A 100 -23.04 -0.92 -25.85
N PRO A 101 -21.96 -0.11 -25.91
CA PRO A 101 -20.68 -0.56 -26.44
C PRO A 101 -20.16 -1.76 -25.64
N GLN A 102 -19.67 -2.79 -26.33
CA GLN A 102 -18.97 -3.90 -25.67
C GLN A 102 -17.72 -3.33 -24.98
N VAL A 103 -17.64 -3.53 -23.66
CA VAL A 103 -16.47 -3.17 -22.87
C VAL A 103 -15.40 -4.21 -23.16
N SER A 104 -14.21 -3.76 -23.58
CA SER A 104 -13.08 -4.67 -23.81
C SER A 104 -12.74 -5.45 -22.54
N LEU A 105 -12.26 -6.69 -22.67
CA LEU A 105 -11.82 -7.50 -21.53
C LEU A 105 -10.77 -6.76 -20.69
N LEU A 106 -9.85 -6.02 -21.33
CA LEU A 106 -8.87 -5.20 -20.63
C LEU A 106 -9.54 -4.12 -19.76
N SER A 107 -10.56 -3.44 -20.29
CA SER A 107 -11.33 -2.46 -19.54
C SER A 107 -12.05 -3.13 -18.36
N LEU A 108 -12.67 -4.29 -18.54
CA LEU A 108 -13.34 -5.05 -17.47
C LEU A 108 -12.37 -5.44 -16.34
N ILE A 109 -11.19 -5.97 -16.69
CA ILE A 109 -10.15 -6.35 -15.71
C ILE A 109 -9.64 -5.10 -14.99
N SER A 110 -9.42 -4.00 -15.72
CA SER A 110 -9.01 -2.72 -15.16
C SER A 110 -10.08 -2.16 -14.22
N PHE A 111 -11.36 -2.33 -14.54
CA PHE A 111 -12.50 -1.93 -13.72
C PHE A 111 -12.54 -2.69 -12.41
N PHE A 112 -12.44 -4.01 -12.47
CA PHE A 112 -12.44 -4.84 -11.28
C PHE A 112 -11.24 -4.53 -10.37
N SER A 113 -10.05 -4.40 -10.97
CA SER A 113 -8.82 -4.04 -10.27
C SER A 113 -8.92 -2.69 -9.57
N ALA A 114 -9.41 -1.68 -10.28
CA ALA A 114 -9.53 -0.33 -9.74
C ALA A 114 -10.68 -0.20 -8.72
N ALA A 115 -11.78 -0.93 -8.89
CA ALA A 115 -12.85 -1.00 -7.89
C ALA A 115 -12.33 -1.59 -6.56
N GLN A 116 -11.58 -2.70 -6.61
CA GLN A 116 -10.97 -3.30 -5.43
C GLN A 116 -10.00 -2.34 -4.74
N VAL A 117 -9.16 -1.67 -5.53
CA VAL A 117 -8.22 -0.66 -5.05
C VAL A 117 -8.95 0.52 -4.40
N SER A 118 -10.03 1.02 -5.01
CA SER A 118 -10.86 2.11 -4.46
C SER A 118 -11.56 1.71 -3.16
N ILE A 119 -12.12 0.50 -3.08
CA ILE A 119 -12.75 -0.01 -1.85
C ILE A 119 -11.73 -0.09 -0.73
N TYR A 120 -10.54 -0.64 -1.01
CA TYR A 120 -9.48 -0.67 -0.02
C TYR A 120 -9.03 0.73 0.38
N GLY A 121 -8.82 1.63 -0.58
CA GLY A 121 -8.50 3.01 -0.26
C GLY A 121 -9.57 3.65 0.62
N ALA A 122 -10.85 3.52 0.29
CA ALA A 122 -11.92 4.05 1.13
C ALA A 122 -11.90 3.45 2.55
N SER A 123 -11.75 2.13 2.66
CA SER A 123 -11.64 1.44 3.96
C SER A 123 -10.40 1.87 4.75
N GLY A 124 -9.26 2.02 4.08
CA GLY A 124 -8.00 2.47 4.66
C GLY A 124 -8.10 3.89 5.19
N ALA A 125 -8.75 4.80 4.45
CA ALA A 125 -9.02 6.16 4.89
C ALA A 125 -9.90 6.19 6.15
N ILE A 126 -10.95 5.36 6.20
CA ILE A 126 -11.83 5.24 7.37
C ILE A 126 -11.05 4.70 8.57
N LEU A 127 -10.26 3.64 8.38
CA LEU A 127 -9.46 3.04 9.43
C LEU A 127 -8.37 3.98 9.96
N VAL A 128 -7.68 4.68 9.07
CA VAL A 128 -6.68 5.70 9.41
C VAL A 128 -7.31 6.87 10.17
N LYS A 129 -8.54 7.27 9.81
CA LYS A 129 -9.28 8.28 10.55
C LYS A 129 -9.63 7.82 11.97
N ASN A 130 -10.10 6.59 12.12
CA ASN A 130 -10.60 6.09 13.41
C ASN A 130 -9.47 5.66 14.37
N ASN A 131 -8.41 5.06 13.84
CA ASN A 131 -7.35 4.42 14.63
C ASN A 131 -5.97 5.08 14.44
N GLY A 132 -5.87 6.16 13.66
CA GLY A 132 -4.58 6.75 13.29
C GLY A 132 -3.81 7.36 14.47
N THR A 133 -4.50 7.87 15.48
CA THR A 133 -3.90 8.40 16.72
C THR A 133 -3.23 7.31 17.53
N GLU A 134 -3.94 6.20 17.78
CA GLU A 134 -3.40 5.01 18.46
C GLU A 134 -2.24 4.40 17.66
N TYR A 135 -2.36 4.33 16.34
CA TYR A 135 -1.31 3.81 15.48
C TYR A 135 -0.04 4.66 15.48
N ALA A 136 -0.16 5.99 15.37
CA ALA A 136 0.97 6.91 15.43
C ALA A 136 1.68 6.83 16.79
N ARG A 137 0.89 6.80 17.87
CA ARG A 137 1.39 6.62 19.24
C ARG A 137 2.13 5.29 19.40
N GLY A 138 1.53 4.19 18.94
CA GLY A 138 2.11 2.85 18.99
C GLY A 138 3.43 2.79 18.23
N TYR A 139 3.53 3.38 17.04
CA TYR A 139 4.79 3.47 16.31
C TYR A 139 5.85 4.25 17.09
N ASN A 140 5.49 5.40 17.68
CA ASN A 140 6.44 6.23 18.41
C ASN A 140 6.96 5.50 19.67
N PHE A 141 6.09 4.77 20.39
CA PHE A 141 6.53 3.91 21.49
C PHE A 141 7.40 2.75 21.02
N LEU A 142 7.06 2.12 19.89
CA LEU A 142 7.87 1.05 19.30
C LEU A 142 9.28 1.54 18.97
N LYS A 143 9.38 2.74 18.39
CA LYS A 143 10.67 3.39 18.10
C LYS A 143 11.47 3.65 19.38
N ARG A 144 10.84 4.21 20.42
CA ARG A 144 11.51 4.44 21.72
C ARG A 144 12.02 3.16 22.35
N LEU A 145 11.21 2.10 22.33
CA LEU A 145 11.58 0.78 22.83
C LEU A 145 12.75 0.18 22.04
N GLU A 146 12.76 0.33 20.72
CA GLU A 146 13.90 -0.08 19.89
C GLU A 146 15.17 0.71 20.27
N ASP A 147 15.07 2.02 20.40
CA ASP A 147 16.21 2.88 20.73
C ASP A 147 16.77 2.54 22.12
N GLU A 148 15.92 2.30 23.12
CA GLU A 148 16.33 1.85 24.46
C GLU A 148 17.05 0.50 24.40
N LEU A 149 16.47 -0.49 23.70
CA LEU A 149 17.06 -1.82 23.59
C LEU A 149 18.40 -1.81 22.86
N VAL A 150 18.53 -1.00 21.80
CA VAL A 150 19.78 -0.86 21.05
C VAL A 150 20.86 -0.20 21.90
N GLN A 151 20.50 0.81 22.70
CA GLN A 151 21.43 1.47 23.62
C GLN A 151 21.86 0.55 24.78
N ALA A 152 20.91 -0.12 25.43
CA ALA A 152 21.17 -0.99 26.57
C ALA A 152 21.85 -2.32 26.17
N TYR A 153 21.59 -2.83 24.96
CA TYR A 153 21.99 -4.16 24.51
C TYR A 153 22.67 -4.16 23.14
N ARG A 154 23.62 -3.23 22.91
CA ARG A 154 24.34 -3.06 21.63
C ARG A 154 24.90 -4.35 21.03
N TYR A 155 25.43 -5.26 21.86
CA TYR A 155 25.98 -6.56 21.40
C TYR A 155 24.94 -7.53 20.81
N TYR A 156 23.66 -7.31 21.10
CA TYR A 156 22.55 -8.12 20.61
C TYR A 156 21.97 -7.56 19.30
N ASP A 157 22.34 -6.33 18.91
CA ASP A 157 22.01 -5.78 17.61
C ASP A 157 22.98 -6.32 16.54
N ARG A 158 22.60 -7.43 15.91
CA ARG A 158 23.32 -8.04 14.78
C ARG A 158 22.76 -7.63 13.42
N ARG A 159 22.19 -6.42 13.29
CA ARG A 159 21.78 -5.94 11.97
C ARG A 159 23.00 -5.85 11.06
N THR A 160 23.03 -6.67 10.01
CA THR A 160 24.02 -6.50 8.95
C THR A 160 23.68 -5.23 8.18
N PRO A 161 24.66 -4.40 7.79
CA PRO A 161 24.41 -3.21 6.98
C PRO A 161 23.57 -3.51 5.73
N SER A 162 23.82 -4.64 5.07
CA SER A 162 23.05 -5.10 3.90
C SER A 162 21.55 -5.20 4.15
N GLN A 163 21.12 -5.83 5.25
CA GLN A 163 19.69 -5.92 5.61
C GLN A 163 19.03 -4.56 5.83
N ILE A 164 19.77 -3.62 6.41
CA ILE A 164 19.30 -2.25 6.61
C ILE A 164 19.14 -1.56 5.25
N TYR A 165 20.17 -1.64 4.40
CA TYR A 165 20.18 -1.04 3.07
C TYR A 165 19.09 -1.61 2.17
N THR A 166 18.94 -2.93 2.07
CA THR A 166 17.93 -3.57 1.21
C THR A 166 16.53 -3.10 1.56
N PHE A 167 16.21 -3.00 2.84
CA PHE A 167 14.90 -2.52 3.25
C PHE A 167 14.72 -1.02 3.00
N ASN A 168 15.71 -0.20 3.36
CA ASN A 168 15.60 1.25 3.16
C ASN A 168 15.50 1.58 1.66
N LEU A 169 16.22 0.82 0.83
CA LEU A 169 16.11 0.86 -0.63
C LEU A 169 14.70 0.46 -1.09
N LEU A 170 14.12 -0.63 -0.57
CA LEU A 170 12.75 -1.02 -0.91
C LEU A 170 11.73 0.07 -0.57
N VAL A 171 11.78 0.62 0.64
CA VAL A 171 10.89 1.70 1.09
C VAL A 171 11.08 2.94 0.21
N LEU A 172 12.32 3.26 -0.15
CA LEU A 172 12.63 4.36 -1.07
C LEU A 172 12.07 4.10 -2.47
N SER A 173 12.30 2.92 -3.04
CA SER A 173 11.75 2.51 -4.34
C SER A 173 10.23 2.56 -4.35
N LEU A 174 9.57 2.11 -3.27
CA LEU A 174 8.11 2.21 -3.10
C LEU A 174 7.64 3.66 -3.08
N ALA A 175 8.33 4.52 -2.34
CA ALA A 175 8.02 5.95 -2.32
C ALA A 175 8.17 6.57 -3.72
N PHE A 176 9.29 6.31 -4.41
CA PHE A 176 9.51 6.77 -5.79
C PHE A 176 8.40 6.29 -6.73
N TYR A 177 8.06 5.01 -6.65
CA TYR A 177 7.00 4.42 -7.47
C TYR A 177 5.65 5.10 -7.25
N TYR A 178 5.21 5.28 -5.99
CA TYR A 178 3.95 5.98 -5.73
C TYR A 178 3.99 7.44 -6.17
N VAL A 179 5.13 8.13 -6.03
CA VAL A 179 5.29 9.52 -6.47
C VAL A 179 5.23 9.65 -8.00
N THR A 180 5.81 8.72 -8.74
CA THR A 180 5.83 8.77 -10.21
C THR A 180 4.57 8.19 -10.85
N LEU A 181 3.85 7.31 -10.15
CA LEU A 181 2.66 6.63 -10.70
C LEU A 181 1.61 7.58 -11.28
N PRO A 182 1.21 8.71 -10.64
CA PRO A 182 0.26 9.64 -11.24
C PRO A 182 0.70 10.25 -12.56
N LEU A 183 2.01 10.52 -12.70
CA LEU A 183 2.60 11.09 -13.91
C LEU A 183 2.59 10.09 -15.08
N VAL A 184 2.68 8.79 -14.78
CA VAL A 184 2.63 7.71 -15.79
C VAL A 184 1.19 7.31 -16.09
N MET A 185 0.34 7.21 -15.07
CA MET A 185 -1.04 6.75 -15.19
C MET A 185 -1.90 7.72 -16.00
N LEU A 186 -1.70 9.03 -15.84
CA LEU A 186 -2.44 10.05 -16.59
C LEU A 186 -2.30 9.89 -18.12
N PRO A 187 -1.09 9.95 -18.71
CA PRO A 187 -0.94 9.78 -20.16
C PRO A 187 -1.31 8.37 -20.62
N ALA A 188 -1.04 7.32 -19.81
CA ALA A 188 -1.42 5.95 -20.14
C ALA A 188 -2.94 5.79 -20.29
N PHE A 189 -3.71 6.35 -19.36
CA PHE A 189 -5.17 6.21 -19.36
C PHE A 189 -5.81 7.07 -20.44
N LEU A 190 -5.30 8.29 -20.67
CA LEU A 190 -5.74 9.15 -21.77
C LEU A 190 -5.42 8.56 -23.15
N TYR A 191 -4.28 7.87 -23.29
CA TYR A 191 -3.88 7.25 -24.56
C TYR A 191 -4.69 5.99 -24.89
N MET A 192 -4.92 5.12 -23.90
CA MET A 192 -5.54 3.81 -24.12
C MET A 192 -7.05 3.79 -23.95
N ASP A 193 -7.67 4.87 -23.47
CA ASP A 193 -9.11 4.92 -23.23
C ASP A 193 -9.59 3.78 -22.31
N ILE A 194 -8.84 3.56 -21.22
CA ILE A 194 -9.08 2.51 -20.20
C ILE A 194 -9.86 3.05 -18.99
N ASP A 195 -9.90 4.37 -18.76
CA ASP A 195 -10.60 4.91 -17.59
C ASP A 195 -12.13 4.78 -17.70
N PRO A 196 -12.81 4.46 -16.58
CA PRO A 196 -14.26 4.33 -16.56
C PRO A 196 -14.97 5.68 -16.75
N ALA A 197 -14.29 6.78 -16.41
CA ALA A 197 -14.85 8.12 -16.51
C ALA A 197 -15.22 8.44 -17.96
N MET A 198 -14.46 7.93 -18.93
CA MET A 198 -14.79 8.04 -20.35
C MET A 198 -16.22 7.62 -20.67
N TYR A 199 -16.68 6.47 -20.19
CA TYR A 199 -18.01 5.93 -20.52
C TYR A 199 -19.15 6.79 -19.95
N ILE A 200 -18.97 7.35 -18.74
CA ILE A 200 -19.96 8.27 -18.18
C ILE A 200 -19.92 9.61 -18.90
N LEU A 201 -18.73 10.09 -19.27
CA LEU A 201 -18.60 11.29 -20.07
C LEU A 201 -19.20 11.10 -21.48
N ASP A 202 -19.15 9.90 -22.06
CA ASP A 202 -19.86 9.57 -23.30
C ASP A 202 -21.38 9.64 -23.14
N ILE A 203 -21.91 9.23 -21.99
CA ILE A 203 -23.35 9.35 -21.70
C ILE A 203 -23.77 10.82 -21.55
N ILE A 204 -22.95 11.63 -20.87
CA ILE A 204 -23.30 13.04 -20.56
C ILE A 204 -23.07 13.96 -21.75
N PHE A 205 -21.95 13.79 -22.47
CA PHE A 205 -21.49 14.71 -23.52
C PHE A 205 -21.61 14.13 -24.93
N GLY A 206 -22.12 12.89 -25.08
CA GLY A 206 -22.20 12.18 -26.34
C GLY A 206 -20.92 11.39 -26.68
N PRO A 207 -21.00 10.46 -27.66
CA PRO A 207 -19.90 9.56 -28.01
C PRO A 207 -18.69 10.33 -28.54
N SER A 208 -17.50 10.05 -28.01
CA SER A 208 -16.24 10.60 -28.55
C SER A 208 -15.67 9.74 -29.67
N PRO A 209 -14.95 10.34 -30.63
CA PRO A 209 -14.11 9.59 -31.54
C PRO A 209 -13.04 8.80 -30.75
N PRO A 210 -12.78 7.54 -31.10
CA PRO A 210 -11.75 6.74 -30.43
C PRO A 210 -10.37 7.39 -30.61
N ARG A 211 -9.57 7.45 -29.55
CA ARG A 211 -8.19 7.97 -29.56
C ARG A 211 -8.08 9.46 -29.94
N VAL A 212 -8.63 10.34 -29.09
CA VAL A 212 -8.60 11.81 -29.22
C VAL A 212 -7.18 12.37 -29.52
N LEU A 213 -6.14 11.73 -28.99
CA LEU A 213 -4.73 12.11 -29.25
C LEU A 213 -4.26 11.85 -30.69
N LYS A 214 -4.92 10.99 -31.47
CA LYS A 214 -4.51 10.67 -32.84
C LYS A 214 -5.02 11.69 -33.86
N ASN A 215 -6.12 12.38 -33.56
CA ASN A 215 -6.77 13.37 -34.43
C ASN A 215 -6.73 14.78 -33.82
N LEU A 216 -5.53 15.25 -33.45
CA LEU A 216 -5.29 16.54 -32.79
C LEU A 216 -5.70 17.78 -33.64
N SER A 217 -5.88 17.65 -34.96
CA SER A 217 -5.79 18.79 -35.88
C SER A 217 -7.06 19.63 -36.09
N LEU A 218 -8.29 19.14 -35.83
CA LEU A 218 -9.51 19.90 -36.18
C LEU A 218 -10.67 19.90 -35.16
N GLN A 219 -10.74 18.95 -34.22
CA GLN A 219 -11.85 18.86 -33.25
C GLN A 219 -11.45 19.15 -31.80
N LEU A 220 -10.23 19.64 -31.58
CA LEU A 220 -9.66 19.82 -30.24
C LEU A 220 -10.53 20.73 -29.36
N TYR A 221 -11.02 21.85 -29.89
CA TYR A 221 -11.77 22.85 -29.13
C TYR A 221 -13.10 22.32 -28.59
N HIS A 222 -13.81 21.48 -29.33
CA HIS A 222 -15.08 20.89 -28.87
C HIS A 222 -14.87 19.81 -27.80
N HIS A 223 -13.73 19.10 -27.82
CA HIS A 223 -13.43 18.04 -26.86
C HIS A 223 -12.53 18.48 -25.70
N LEU A 224 -12.02 19.71 -25.71
CA LEU A 224 -11.08 20.24 -24.72
C LEU A 224 -11.66 20.23 -23.30
N ASN A 225 -12.90 20.70 -23.13
CA ASN A 225 -13.57 20.70 -21.83
C ASN A 225 -13.70 19.27 -21.27
N ARG A 226 -14.09 18.32 -22.12
CA ARG A 226 -14.21 16.90 -21.74
C ARG A 226 -12.85 16.31 -21.38
N LEU A 227 -11.80 16.60 -22.16
CA LEU A 227 -10.44 16.13 -21.90
C LEU A 227 -9.91 16.69 -20.57
N ILE A 228 -10.16 17.96 -20.27
CA ILE A 228 -9.78 18.59 -19.00
C ILE A 228 -10.48 17.92 -17.82
N VAL A 229 -11.80 17.71 -17.90
CA VAL A 229 -12.56 17.04 -16.84
C VAL A 229 -12.06 15.62 -16.62
N ARG A 230 -11.84 14.86 -17.70
CA ARG A 230 -11.30 13.49 -17.65
C ARG A 230 -9.91 13.44 -17.03
N ALA A 231 -9.01 14.33 -17.47
CA ALA A 231 -7.66 14.44 -16.92
C ALA A 231 -7.70 14.81 -15.42
N GLY A 232 -8.59 15.73 -15.03
CA GLY A 232 -8.81 16.09 -13.63
C GLY A 232 -9.27 14.91 -12.77
N PHE A 233 -10.21 14.09 -13.26
CA PHE A 233 -10.65 12.90 -12.53
C PHE A 233 -9.54 11.85 -12.40
N ILE A 234 -8.82 11.55 -13.50
CA ILE A 234 -7.71 10.59 -13.46
C ILE A 234 -6.63 11.08 -12.50
N TRP A 235 -6.28 12.37 -12.54
CA TRP A 235 -5.27 12.97 -11.68
C TRP A 235 -5.66 12.93 -10.20
N THR A 236 -6.88 13.36 -9.87
CA THR A 236 -7.37 13.35 -8.48
C THR A 236 -7.45 11.94 -7.91
N PHE A 237 -7.88 10.96 -8.72
CA PHE A 237 -7.84 9.55 -8.35
C PHE A 237 -6.41 9.05 -8.14
N ALA A 238 -5.51 9.29 -9.11
CA ALA A 238 -4.13 8.83 -9.05
C ALA A 238 -3.41 9.36 -7.81
N VAL A 239 -3.50 10.67 -7.58
CA VAL A 239 -2.86 11.34 -6.45
C VAL A 239 -3.47 10.87 -5.14
N GLY A 240 -4.79 10.80 -5.04
CA GLY A 240 -5.49 10.32 -3.84
C GLY A 240 -5.11 8.88 -3.49
N PHE A 241 -5.09 8.00 -4.50
CA PHE A 241 -4.68 6.61 -4.36
C PHE A 241 -3.22 6.47 -3.92
N CYS A 242 -2.29 7.13 -4.63
CA CYS A 242 -0.85 7.02 -4.34
C CYS A 242 -0.50 7.59 -2.98
N ARG A 243 -1.16 8.68 -2.58
CA ARG A 243 -1.01 9.27 -1.27
C ARG A 243 -1.47 8.30 -0.18
N LEU A 244 -2.73 7.89 -0.20
CA LEU A 244 -3.27 7.04 0.86
C LEU A 244 -2.58 5.66 0.92
N THR A 245 -2.46 4.98 -0.21
CA THR A 245 -1.85 3.65 -0.27
C THR A 245 -0.37 3.72 0.05
N GLY A 246 0.32 4.79 -0.40
CA GLY A 246 1.71 5.06 -0.08
C GLY A 246 1.93 5.18 1.43
N VAL A 247 1.20 6.06 2.15
CA VAL A 247 1.40 6.20 3.60
C VAL A 247 1.09 4.92 4.36
N VAL A 248 0.02 4.23 3.97
CA VAL A 248 -0.43 3.00 4.61
C VAL A 248 0.62 1.91 4.44
N LEU A 249 1.07 1.67 3.22
CA LEU A 249 2.00 0.59 2.91
C LEU A 249 3.41 0.88 3.42
N LEU A 250 3.92 2.11 3.27
CA LEU A 250 5.21 2.50 3.80
C LEU A 250 5.24 2.44 5.32
N SER A 251 4.21 2.94 6.02
CA SER A 251 4.14 2.87 7.48
C SER A 251 4.07 1.44 8.00
N LEU A 252 3.28 0.58 7.35
CA LEU A 252 3.15 -0.83 7.70
C LEU A 252 4.49 -1.57 7.59
N LEU A 253 5.21 -1.39 6.48
CA LEU A 253 6.53 -2.01 6.27
C LEU A 253 7.54 -1.59 7.34
N VAL A 254 7.55 -0.31 7.70
CA VAL A 254 8.45 0.21 8.74
C VAL A 254 8.10 -0.38 10.10
N ILE A 255 6.81 -0.44 10.47
CA ILE A 255 6.36 -1.09 11.71
C ILE A 255 6.77 -2.55 11.74
N PHE A 256 6.51 -3.30 10.68
CA PHE A 256 6.87 -4.71 10.59
C PHE A 256 8.36 -4.93 10.77
N LYS A 257 9.20 -4.12 10.12
CA LYS A 257 10.66 -4.20 10.30
C LYS A 257 11.07 -3.93 11.75
N ARG A 258 10.61 -2.82 12.35
CA ARG A 258 10.98 -2.44 13.71
C ARG A 258 10.51 -3.48 14.72
N MET A 259 9.27 -3.94 14.60
CA MET A 259 8.70 -4.98 15.47
C MET A 259 9.49 -6.29 15.41
N ARG A 260 9.84 -6.74 14.21
CA ARG A 260 10.70 -7.92 14.04
C ARG A 260 12.06 -7.73 14.68
N HIS A 261 12.66 -6.55 14.53
CA HIS A 261 13.98 -6.24 15.09
C HIS A 261 13.96 -6.23 16.62
N VAL A 262 13.00 -5.53 17.24
CA VAL A 262 12.79 -5.53 18.69
C VAL A 262 12.61 -6.97 19.21
N LEU A 263 11.75 -7.76 18.55
CA LEU A 263 11.50 -9.14 18.95
C LEU A 263 12.75 -10.03 18.81
N GLN A 264 13.59 -9.80 17.79
CA GLN A 264 14.87 -10.49 17.65
C GLN A 264 15.86 -10.15 18.76
N ILE A 265 15.92 -8.89 19.19
CA ILE A 265 16.75 -8.49 20.33
C ILE A 265 16.29 -9.22 21.59
N ILE A 266 14.98 -9.17 21.88
CA ILE A 266 14.37 -9.85 23.04
C ILE A 266 14.68 -11.36 22.99
N HIS A 267 14.55 -11.99 21.82
CA HIS A 267 14.86 -13.41 21.65
C HIS A 267 16.32 -13.74 21.96
N ARG A 268 17.26 -12.91 21.51
CA ARG A 268 18.69 -13.13 21.80
C ARG A 268 19.02 -12.87 23.27
N MET A 269 18.36 -11.91 23.91
CA MET A 269 18.49 -11.69 25.36
C MET A 269 18.01 -12.90 26.17
N ASN A 270 16.98 -13.60 25.70
CA ASN A 270 16.45 -14.80 26.34
C ASN A 270 17.45 -15.97 26.43
N GLY A 271 18.47 -15.98 25.55
CA GLY A 271 19.50 -17.02 25.52
C GLY A 271 20.38 -17.09 26.78
N LYS A 272 20.33 -16.08 27.65
CA LYS A 272 21.08 -16.07 28.92
C LYS A 272 20.14 -16.11 30.12
N THR A 273 20.33 -17.10 31.01
CA THR A 273 19.44 -17.39 32.15
C THR A 273 19.15 -16.18 33.04
N TYR A 274 20.15 -15.34 33.32
CA TYR A 274 20.01 -14.18 34.20
C TYR A 274 19.22 -13.00 33.58
N ARG A 275 19.00 -12.98 32.26
CA ARG A 275 18.30 -11.88 31.55
C ARG A 275 16.89 -12.23 31.12
N LYS A 276 16.40 -13.44 31.43
CA LYS A 276 15.07 -13.90 31.01
C LYS A 276 13.95 -13.01 31.56
N ILE A 277 14.07 -12.52 32.80
CA ILE A 277 13.09 -11.61 33.40
C ILE A 277 13.02 -10.28 32.64
N SER A 278 14.16 -9.67 32.31
CA SER A 278 14.21 -8.44 31.51
C SER A 278 13.62 -8.67 30.12
N ALA A 279 13.94 -9.80 29.47
CA ALA A 279 13.35 -10.16 28.18
C ALA A 279 11.81 -10.30 28.25
N MET A 280 11.28 -10.88 29.33
CA MET A 280 9.84 -10.97 29.58
C MET A 280 9.19 -9.59 29.81
N MET A 281 9.88 -8.66 30.49
CA MET A 281 9.40 -7.31 30.69
C MET A 281 9.29 -6.54 29.36
N TYR A 282 10.35 -6.52 28.56
CA TYR A 282 10.34 -5.89 27.24
C TYR A 282 9.34 -6.53 26.28
N TYR A 283 9.12 -7.84 26.39
CA TYR A 283 8.08 -8.51 25.61
C TYR A 283 6.66 -8.08 26.00
N ASN A 284 6.37 -7.92 27.31
CA ASN A 284 5.08 -7.35 27.74
C ASN A 284 4.89 -5.92 27.24
N GLU A 285 5.94 -5.11 27.30
CA GLU A 285 5.89 -3.73 26.79
C GLU A 285 5.62 -3.72 25.28
N LEU A 286 6.32 -4.56 24.53
CA LEU A 286 6.08 -4.74 23.10
C LEU A 286 4.63 -5.19 22.82
N GLN A 287 4.04 -6.04 23.67
CA GLN A 287 2.64 -6.44 23.52
C GLN A 287 1.65 -5.31 23.74
N LEU A 288 1.89 -4.46 24.73
CA LEU A 288 1.07 -3.29 24.98
C LEU A 288 1.12 -2.33 23.77
N ILE A 289 2.33 -2.08 23.26
CA ILE A 289 2.54 -1.28 22.05
C ILE A 289 1.85 -1.92 20.84
N PHE A 290 1.97 -3.24 20.69
CA PHE A 290 1.33 -3.97 19.59
C PHE A 290 -0.19 -3.88 19.63
N LYS A 291 -0.81 -3.80 20.81
CA LYS A 291 -2.26 -3.66 20.95
C LYS A 291 -2.78 -2.36 20.31
N ASP A 292 -2.02 -1.27 20.42
CA ASP A 292 -2.35 0.03 19.82
C ASP A 292 -2.18 -0.02 18.28
N ILE A 293 -1.19 -0.75 17.80
CA ILE A 293 -0.89 -0.89 16.36
C ILE A 293 -1.85 -1.87 15.66
N ALA A 294 -2.21 -2.97 16.34
CA ALA A 294 -2.86 -4.15 15.75
C ALA A 294 -4.21 -3.84 15.09
N LYS A 295 -5.00 -2.91 15.66
CA LYS A 295 -6.33 -2.57 15.12
C LYS A 295 -6.25 -2.08 13.67
N LEU A 296 -5.30 -1.18 13.40
CA LEU A 296 -5.09 -0.62 12.07
C LEU A 296 -4.28 -1.59 11.20
N GLN A 297 -3.23 -2.20 11.77
CA GLN A 297 -2.35 -3.12 11.08
C GLN A 297 -3.06 -4.35 10.51
N ASP A 298 -3.87 -5.06 11.31
CA ASP A 298 -4.51 -6.31 10.88
C ASP A 298 -5.51 -6.07 9.73
N SER A 299 -6.23 -4.94 9.78
CA SER A 299 -7.19 -4.54 8.74
C SER A 299 -6.50 -4.05 7.45
N ILE A 300 -5.37 -3.37 7.59
CA ILE A 300 -4.55 -2.97 6.44
C ILE A 300 -3.91 -4.20 5.81
N ALA A 301 -3.27 -5.06 6.61
CA ALA A 301 -2.61 -6.26 6.13
C ALA A 301 -3.60 -7.18 5.41
N SER A 302 -4.84 -7.26 5.88
CA SER A 302 -5.87 -8.04 5.22
C SER A 302 -6.23 -7.49 3.84
N GLY A 303 -6.49 -6.19 3.74
CA GLY A 303 -6.75 -5.55 2.45
C GLY A 303 -5.56 -5.63 1.48
N LEU A 304 -4.33 -5.48 1.98
CA LEU A 304 -3.09 -5.59 1.18
C LEU A 304 -2.93 -6.99 0.58
N LEU A 305 -3.29 -8.03 1.32
CA LEU A 305 -3.29 -9.41 0.86
C LEU A 305 -4.42 -9.71 -0.13
N ILE A 306 -5.63 -9.18 0.09
CA ILE A 306 -6.76 -9.35 -0.85
C ILE A 306 -6.43 -8.69 -2.17
N ILE A 307 -6.16 -7.38 -2.15
CA ILE A 307 -5.84 -6.62 -3.36
C ILE A 307 -4.63 -7.22 -4.01
N GLY A 308 -3.57 -7.44 -3.25
CA GLY A 308 -2.35 -7.84 -3.89
C GLY A 308 -2.45 -9.26 -4.44
N PHE A 309 -3.34 -10.13 -3.92
CA PHE A 309 -3.61 -11.42 -4.53
C PHE A 309 -4.35 -11.26 -5.86
N SER A 310 -5.48 -10.54 -5.85
CA SER A 310 -6.32 -10.36 -7.03
C SER A 310 -5.65 -9.48 -8.09
N LEU A 311 -5.18 -8.29 -7.71
CA LEU A 311 -4.49 -7.32 -8.56
C LEU A 311 -3.25 -7.95 -9.19
N ASN A 312 -2.42 -8.65 -8.44
CA ASN A 312 -1.22 -9.26 -9.02
C ASN A 312 -1.58 -10.35 -10.03
N GLY A 313 -2.59 -11.16 -9.74
CA GLY A 313 -3.12 -12.13 -10.69
C GLY A 313 -3.55 -11.50 -12.02
N PHE A 314 -4.36 -10.44 -11.96
CA PHE A 314 -4.81 -9.71 -13.14
C PHE A 314 -3.67 -9.00 -13.88
N VAL A 315 -2.76 -8.37 -13.15
CA VAL A 315 -1.63 -7.66 -13.75
C VAL A 315 -0.68 -8.63 -14.44
N ILE A 316 -0.37 -9.79 -13.83
CA ILE A 316 0.45 -10.82 -14.47
C ILE A 316 -0.22 -11.34 -15.74
N TYR A 317 -1.53 -11.60 -15.70
CA TYR A 317 -2.30 -11.99 -16.89
C TYR A 317 -2.20 -10.93 -18.00
N ILE A 318 -2.44 -9.65 -17.67
CA ILE A 318 -2.33 -8.52 -18.61
C ILE A 318 -0.91 -8.40 -19.17
N LEU A 319 0.13 -8.61 -18.36
CA LEU A 319 1.51 -8.54 -18.82
C LEU A 319 1.82 -9.63 -19.83
N ILE A 320 1.39 -10.86 -19.58
CA ILE A 320 1.66 -11.99 -20.48
C ILE A 320 0.91 -11.84 -21.80
N GLN A 321 -0.39 -11.53 -21.75
CA GLN A 321 -1.20 -11.36 -22.95
C GLN A 321 -0.89 -10.05 -23.70
N GLY A 322 -0.64 -8.98 -22.96
CA GLY A 322 -0.44 -7.62 -23.47
C GLY A 322 0.95 -7.31 -24.00
N TYR A 323 1.93 -8.20 -23.87
CA TYR A 323 3.33 -7.94 -24.26
C TYR A 323 3.50 -7.41 -25.69
N ARG A 324 2.68 -7.85 -26.65
CA ARG A 324 2.74 -7.39 -28.06
C ARG A 324 1.73 -6.29 -28.40
N VAL A 325 0.77 -6.03 -27.54
CA VAL A 325 -0.41 -5.19 -27.84
C VAL A 325 -0.36 -3.86 -27.09
N LEU A 326 0.18 -3.86 -25.86
CA LEU A 326 0.24 -2.66 -25.04
C LEU A 326 1.42 -1.78 -25.46
N PRO A 327 1.23 -0.45 -25.56
CA PRO A 327 2.33 0.50 -25.71
C PRO A 327 3.33 0.35 -24.57
N PHE A 328 4.62 0.54 -24.87
CA PHE A 328 5.71 0.36 -23.90
C PHE A 328 5.48 1.08 -22.57
N GLY A 329 4.98 2.32 -22.58
CA GLY A 329 4.72 3.10 -21.36
C GLY A 329 3.60 2.50 -20.49
N VAL A 330 2.56 1.94 -21.11
CA VAL A 330 1.44 1.30 -20.39
C VAL A 330 1.90 -0.06 -19.85
N TYR A 331 2.65 -0.81 -20.66
CA TYR A 331 3.23 -2.09 -20.26
C TYR A 331 4.17 -1.92 -19.06
N SER A 332 5.08 -0.94 -19.09
CA SER A 332 6.03 -0.70 -18.00
C SER A 332 5.35 -0.27 -16.69
N MET A 333 4.21 0.44 -16.76
CA MET A 333 3.38 0.75 -15.59
C MET A 333 2.88 -0.53 -14.92
N PHE A 334 2.32 -1.48 -15.69
CA PHE A 334 1.85 -2.76 -15.16
C PHE A 334 2.99 -3.60 -14.58
N VAL A 335 4.18 -3.61 -15.21
CA VAL A 335 5.38 -4.25 -14.65
C VAL A 335 5.72 -3.64 -13.29
N GLY A 336 5.67 -2.30 -13.19
CA GLY A 336 5.88 -1.57 -11.95
C GLY A 336 4.90 -2.00 -10.86
N VAL A 337 3.60 -2.04 -11.15
CA VAL A 337 2.57 -2.51 -10.20
C VAL A 337 2.91 -3.93 -9.71
N ALA A 338 3.15 -4.87 -10.62
CA ALA A 338 3.43 -6.26 -10.26
C ALA A 338 4.68 -6.40 -9.38
N VAL A 339 5.80 -5.82 -9.80
CA VAL A 339 7.07 -5.90 -9.07
C VAL A 339 6.93 -5.31 -7.67
N MET A 340 6.25 -4.18 -7.53
CA MET A 340 6.12 -3.49 -6.25
C MET A 340 5.14 -4.19 -5.31
N THR A 341 4.04 -4.72 -5.83
CA THR A 341 3.10 -5.55 -5.07
C THR A 341 3.77 -6.85 -4.60
N ILE A 342 4.44 -7.58 -5.50
CA ILE A 342 5.18 -8.81 -5.15
C ILE A 342 6.25 -8.50 -4.11
N SER A 343 7.08 -7.47 -4.32
CA SER A 343 8.15 -7.09 -3.39
C SER A 343 7.61 -6.75 -2.00
N SER A 344 6.47 -6.04 -1.93
CA SER A 344 5.81 -5.71 -0.67
C SER A 344 5.30 -6.96 0.05
N MET A 345 4.78 -7.94 -0.67
CA MET A 345 4.31 -9.21 -0.10
C MET A 345 5.44 -10.13 0.33
N THR A 346 6.45 -10.30 -0.52
CA THR A 346 7.61 -11.16 -0.25
C THR A 346 8.42 -10.66 0.92
N THR A 347 8.28 -9.38 1.28
CA THR A 347 8.91 -8.81 2.47
C THR A 347 7.99 -8.81 3.70
N SER A 348 6.71 -8.44 3.55
CA SER A 348 5.78 -8.37 4.68
C SER A 348 5.41 -9.75 5.22
N ILE A 349 5.05 -10.71 4.36
CA ILE A 349 4.50 -12.00 4.81
C ILE A 349 5.51 -12.81 5.62
N PRO A 350 6.79 -12.95 5.21
CA PRO A 350 7.76 -13.65 6.02
C PRO A 350 8.00 -12.99 7.37
N VAL A 351 7.93 -11.65 7.45
CA VAL A 351 8.03 -10.92 8.71
C VAL A 351 6.88 -11.28 9.65
N CYS A 352 5.65 -11.37 9.15
CA CYS A 352 4.50 -11.80 9.94
C CYS A 352 4.69 -13.23 10.49
N VAL A 353 5.13 -14.17 9.64
CA VAL A 353 5.37 -15.56 10.04
C VAL A 353 6.51 -15.67 11.05
N ASP A 354 7.61 -14.95 10.83
CA ASP A 354 8.76 -14.94 11.73
C ASP A 354 8.41 -14.35 13.10
N THR A 355 7.62 -13.28 13.14
CA THR A 355 7.14 -12.67 14.39
C THR A 355 6.37 -13.69 15.22
N ASN A 356 5.43 -14.40 14.59
CA ASN A 356 4.66 -15.46 15.24
C ASN A 356 5.56 -16.59 15.75
N ARG A 357 6.56 -17.01 14.95
CA ARG A 357 7.49 -18.10 15.31
C ARG A 357 8.42 -17.72 16.46
N ILE A 358 8.98 -16.52 16.45
CA ILE A 358 9.89 -16.05 17.50
C ILE A 358 9.11 -15.87 18.81
N SER A 359 7.91 -15.31 18.74
CA SER A 359 7.02 -15.17 19.90
C SER A 359 6.68 -16.52 20.54
N LEU A 360 6.34 -17.55 19.74
CA LEU A 360 6.09 -18.90 20.26
C LEU A 360 7.31 -19.48 20.97
N LYS A 361 8.49 -19.41 20.33
CA LYS A 361 9.73 -19.92 20.93
C LYS A 361 10.04 -19.25 22.26
N LEU A 362 9.90 -17.92 22.34
CA LEU A 362 10.10 -17.18 23.59
C LEU A 362 9.18 -17.69 24.70
N LEU A 363 7.89 -17.85 24.41
CA LEU A 363 6.92 -18.34 25.38
C LEU A 363 7.22 -19.79 25.81
N ASP A 364 7.58 -20.66 24.88
CA ASP A 364 7.91 -22.05 25.19
C ASP A 364 9.18 -22.17 26.05
N ASP A 365 10.21 -21.37 25.76
CA ASP A 365 11.43 -21.28 26.58
C ASP A 365 11.12 -20.79 28.01
N TRP A 366 10.13 -19.90 28.16
CA TRP A 366 9.73 -19.35 29.46
C TRP A 366 8.81 -20.27 30.26
N LYS A 367 8.01 -21.11 29.60
CA LYS A 367 7.22 -22.16 30.28
C LYS A 367 8.11 -23.19 30.98
N GLN A 368 9.37 -23.31 30.57
CA GLN A 368 10.35 -24.21 31.16
C GLN A 368 11.14 -23.58 32.33
N LEU A 369 10.81 -22.36 32.77
CA LEU A 369 11.49 -21.72 33.90
C LEU A 369 11.28 -22.48 35.22
N ASN A 370 12.33 -22.65 36.01
CA ASN A 370 12.26 -23.35 37.32
C ASN A 370 11.41 -22.59 38.34
N ASP A 371 11.39 -21.26 38.30
CA ASP A 371 10.58 -20.43 39.18
C ASP A 371 9.08 -20.51 38.80
N LYS A 372 8.27 -20.99 39.75
CA LYS A 372 6.82 -21.16 39.61
C LYS A 372 6.10 -19.85 39.28
N LEU A 373 6.54 -18.72 39.85
CA LEU A 373 5.90 -17.42 39.63
C LEU A 373 6.20 -16.89 38.22
N GLN A 374 7.46 -16.97 37.79
CA GLN A 374 7.85 -16.59 36.42
C GLN A 374 7.19 -17.48 35.38
N ARG A 375 7.11 -18.78 35.64
CA ARG A 375 6.40 -19.73 34.77
C ARG A 375 4.91 -19.40 34.65
N LYS A 376 4.23 -19.12 35.76
CA LYS A 376 2.82 -18.68 35.73
C LYS A 376 2.64 -17.40 34.91
N ARG A 377 3.56 -16.44 35.06
CA ARG A 377 3.56 -15.21 34.26
C ARG A 377 3.74 -15.51 32.77
N ALA A 378 4.67 -16.40 32.42
CA ALA A 378 4.90 -16.83 31.02
C ALA A 378 3.66 -17.47 30.40
N ILE A 379 2.96 -18.33 31.15
CA ILE A 379 1.74 -19.02 30.69
C ILE A 379 0.61 -18.02 30.43
N ALA A 380 0.51 -16.96 31.24
CA ALA A 380 -0.50 -15.93 31.08
C ALA A 380 -0.21 -14.96 29.92
N MET A 381 1.05 -14.88 29.45
CA MET A 381 1.42 -14.01 28.34
C MET A 381 0.85 -14.55 27.02
N PRO A 382 0.04 -13.76 26.29
CA PRO A 382 -0.44 -14.18 24.99
C PRO A 382 0.73 -14.30 24.00
N GLN A 383 0.53 -15.06 22.93
CA GLN A 383 1.43 -15.02 21.79
C GLN A 383 1.16 -13.76 20.96
N MET A 384 2.22 -13.04 20.58
CA MET A 384 2.11 -12.02 19.55
C MET A 384 1.79 -12.68 18.22
N ASN A 385 0.60 -12.39 17.72
CA ASN A 385 0.09 -12.93 16.47
C ASN A 385 -0.31 -11.79 15.56
N MET A 386 0.25 -11.77 14.35
CA MET A 386 -0.30 -10.97 13.27
C MET A 386 -1.46 -11.75 12.63
N ASN A 387 -2.66 -11.21 12.76
CA ASN A 387 -3.87 -11.83 12.24
C ASN A 387 -4.30 -11.12 10.97
N PHE A 388 -4.90 -11.88 10.07
CA PHE A 388 -5.75 -11.32 9.05
C PHE A 388 -7.12 -11.10 9.67
N SER A 389 -7.44 -9.83 9.92
CA SER A 389 -8.69 -9.45 10.59
C SER A 389 -9.46 -8.46 9.73
N PHE A 390 -10.78 -8.53 9.79
CA PHE A 390 -11.67 -7.50 9.27
C PHE A 390 -12.48 -6.93 10.44
N GLY A 391 -12.08 -5.75 10.91
CA GLY A 391 -12.61 -5.19 12.16
C GLY A 391 -12.29 -6.09 13.35
N GLN A 392 -13.34 -6.56 14.04
CA GLN A 392 -13.20 -7.47 15.19
C GLN A 392 -13.13 -8.95 14.78
N PHE A 393 -13.50 -9.29 13.54
CA PHE A 393 -13.51 -10.66 13.06
C PHE A 393 -12.12 -11.08 12.62
N ARG A 394 -11.57 -12.11 13.28
CA ARG A 394 -10.29 -12.73 12.88
C ARG A 394 -10.59 -13.83 11.88
N ILE A 395 -10.10 -13.69 10.65
CA ILE A 395 -10.38 -14.64 9.57
C ILE A 395 -9.36 -15.78 9.64
N PHE A 396 -8.06 -15.47 9.64
CA PHE A 396 -7.01 -16.48 9.82
C PHE A 396 -5.72 -15.89 10.37
N ARG A 397 -4.85 -16.76 10.91
CA ARG A 397 -3.51 -16.38 11.38
C ARG A 397 -2.49 -16.58 10.27
N MET A 398 -1.54 -15.66 10.15
CA MET A 398 -0.47 -15.80 9.16
C MET A 398 0.54 -16.87 9.61
N THR A 399 0.32 -18.12 9.19
CA THR A 399 1.19 -19.27 9.46
C THR A 399 2.10 -19.59 8.27
N LYS A 400 3.11 -20.44 8.46
CA LYS A 400 3.94 -20.95 7.36
C LYS A 400 3.11 -21.64 6.28
N ALA A 401 2.08 -22.39 6.67
CA ALA A 401 1.16 -23.06 5.75
C ALA A 401 0.33 -22.05 4.95
N ALA A 402 -0.20 -21.01 5.62
CA ALA A 402 -0.95 -19.94 4.95
C ALA A 402 -0.08 -19.19 3.93
N LYS A 403 1.17 -18.86 4.29
CA LYS A 403 2.14 -18.26 3.35
C LYS A 403 2.35 -19.13 2.11
N ASN A 404 2.60 -20.43 2.29
CA ASN A 404 2.87 -21.33 1.18
C ASN A 404 1.65 -21.47 0.26
N LYS A 405 0.44 -21.63 0.83
CA LYS A 405 -0.82 -21.64 0.06
C LYS A 405 -1.01 -20.34 -0.71
N PHE A 406 -0.72 -19.20 -0.08
CA PHE A 406 -0.81 -17.89 -0.72
C PHE A 406 0.16 -17.75 -1.90
N TYR A 407 1.41 -18.17 -1.75
CA TYR A 407 2.40 -18.14 -2.85
C TYR A 407 2.06 -19.12 -3.98
N SER A 408 1.52 -20.30 -3.68
CA SER A 408 1.00 -21.21 -4.71
C SER A 408 -0.11 -20.52 -5.48
N ALA A 409 -1.10 -19.97 -4.77
CA ALA A 409 -2.25 -19.34 -5.39
C ALA A 409 -1.87 -18.11 -6.24
N LEU A 410 -0.82 -17.36 -5.88
CA LEU A 410 -0.30 -16.25 -6.70
C LEU A 410 0.21 -16.70 -8.07
N VAL A 411 0.62 -17.96 -8.21
CA VAL A 411 1.07 -18.56 -9.47
C VAL A 411 -0.10 -19.26 -10.16
N ASP A 412 -0.85 -20.07 -9.41
CA ASP A 412 -1.96 -20.88 -9.92
C ASP A 412 -3.07 -20.01 -10.51
N PHE A 413 -3.40 -18.88 -9.89
CA PHE A 413 -4.47 -18.00 -10.36
C PHE A 413 -4.20 -17.42 -11.76
N PRO A 414 -3.07 -16.73 -12.03
CA PRO A 414 -2.77 -16.28 -13.38
C PRO A 414 -2.62 -17.45 -14.38
N LEU A 415 -2.06 -18.60 -13.98
CA LEU A 415 -2.00 -19.78 -14.85
C LEU A 415 -3.40 -20.26 -15.27
N ASN A 416 -4.32 -20.39 -14.31
CA ASN A 416 -5.69 -20.79 -14.58
C ASN A 416 -6.43 -19.76 -15.45
N MET A 417 -6.17 -18.46 -15.26
CA MET A 417 -6.70 -17.43 -16.16
C MET A 417 -6.16 -17.56 -17.59
N LEU A 418 -4.87 -17.86 -17.75
CA LEU A 418 -4.25 -18.06 -19.07
C LEU A 418 -4.74 -19.33 -19.77
N LEU A 419 -5.07 -20.38 -19.01
CA LEU A 419 -5.66 -21.60 -19.55
C LEU A 419 -7.15 -21.42 -19.91
N GLY A 420 -7.86 -20.57 -19.17
CA GLY A 420 -9.30 -20.33 -19.37
C GLY A 420 -9.64 -19.33 -20.48
N TYR A 421 -8.73 -18.42 -20.84
CA TYR A 421 -8.95 -17.40 -21.88
C TYR A 421 -7.88 -17.47 -22.95
N SER A 422 -8.29 -17.60 -24.22
CA SER A 422 -7.34 -17.68 -25.32
C SER A 422 -6.74 -16.32 -25.65
N ARG A 423 -5.48 -16.31 -26.09
CA ARG A 423 -4.81 -15.08 -26.55
C ARG A 423 -5.56 -14.41 -27.71
N ALA A 424 -6.17 -15.21 -28.58
CA ALA A 424 -6.94 -14.72 -29.72
C ALA A 424 -8.16 -13.90 -29.27
N GLU A 425 -8.87 -14.31 -28.22
CA GLU A 425 -9.97 -13.55 -27.61
C GLU A 425 -9.48 -12.21 -27.03
N PHE A 426 -8.31 -12.22 -26.40
CA PHE A 426 -7.70 -10.99 -25.87
C PHE A 426 -7.33 -10.02 -27.00
N GLU A 427 -6.67 -10.48 -28.07
CA GLU A 427 -6.30 -9.66 -29.23
C GLU A 427 -7.52 -9.17 -30.01
N MET A 428 -8.57 -9.99 -30.14
CA MET A 428 -9.85 -9.58 -30.74
C MET A 428 -10.49 -8.39 -30.01
N SER A 429 -10.37 -8.31 -28.67
CA SER A 429 -10.91 -7.19 -27.89
C SER A 429 -10.26 -5.82 -28.22
N PHE A 430 -9.08 -5.81 -28.83
CA PHE A 430 -8.45 -4.59 -29.35
C PHE A 430 -8.81 -4.29 -30.81
N ASN A 431 -9.12 -5.32 -31.60
CA ASN A 431 -9.46 -5.19 -33.01
C ASN A 431 -10.92 -4.77 -33.25
N VAL A 432 -11.87 -5.18 -32.40
CA VAL A 432 -13.28 -4.75 -32.50
C VAL A 432 -13.44 -3.22 -32.35
N ARG A 433 -12.52 -2.55 -31.65
CA ARG A 433 -12.45 -1.08 -31.54
C ARG A 433 -11.79 -0.38 -32.75
N ASN A 434 -11.22 -1.11 -33.71
CA ASN A 434 -10.69 -0.55 -34.95
C ASN A 434 -11.72 -0.59 -36.10
N GLN A 435 -12.86 -1.29 -35.94
CA GLN A 435 -13.87 -1.49 -36.98
C GLN A 435 -15.15 -0.65 -36.80
N ASN A 436 -15.29 0.02 -35.65
CA ASN A 436 -16.29 1.08 -35.41
C ASN A 436 -15.55 2.40 -35.16
#